data_AF-A0A4Y2NA08-F1
#
_entry.id   AF-A0A4Y2NA08-F1
#
_cell.length_a   1.000
_cell.length_b   1.000
_cell.length_c   1.000
_cell.angle_alpha   90.00
_cell.angle_beta   90.00
_cell.angle_gamma   90.00
#
_symmetry.space_group_name_H-M   'P 1'
#
loop_
_entity.id
_entity.type
_entity.pdbx_description
1 polymer ?
#
loop_
_entity_poly.entity_id
_entity_poly.type
_entity_poly.pdbx_seq_one_letter_code
_entity_poly.pdbx_strand_id
1 'polypeptide(L)'
;MLMNLSLNKWQQDWDSGDTGRSIFNILPKAILTPASWSRESILFATDHGSFPSYLYRFRLHHSDICTCGEKGDPIHYATSCHMTLSYHFTKPSAENTQLWWKSVLSNKLSRIKISKLISFLTENENLIKQPPDATSSSDSDPDFSPSPRPQTYGLRPSRGSISRTLISPPTSM
;
A
#
# COMPACT_ATOMS: atom_id res chain seq x y z
N MET A 1 -24.87 -21.70 -10.64
CA MET A 1 -24.24 -21.45 -11.95
C MET A 1 -23.50 -20.11 -11.99
N LEU A 2 -24.14 -18.99 -11.62
CA LEU A 2 -23.54 -17.63 -11.67
C LEU A 2 -22.32 -17.42 -10.74
N MET A 3 -22.33 -17.99 -9.53
CA MET A 3 -21.22 -17.85 -8.57
C MET A 3 -19.91 -18.45 -9.09
N ASN A 4 -19.95 -19.64 -9.68
CA ASN A 4 -18.77 -20.30 -10.25
C ASN A 4 -18.24 -19.56 -11.49
N LEU A 5 -19.13 -19.03 -12.32
CA LEU A 5 -18.74 -18.21 -13.48
C LEU A 5 -18.04 -16.91 -13.03
N SER A 6 -18.58 -16.26 -12.00
CA SER A 6 -18.00 -15.03 -11.44
C SER A 6 -16.64 -15.29 -10.78
N LEU A 7 -16.51 -16.39 -10.03
CA LEU A 7 -15.24 -16.78 -9.41
C LEU A 7 -14.17 -17.12 -10.45
N ASN A 8 -14.53 -17.85 -11.52
CA ASN A 8 -13.61 -18.17 -12.59
C ASN A 8 -13.17 -16.92 -13.37
N LYS A 9 -14.10 -16.00 -13.66
CA LYS A 9 -13.78 -14.70 -14.26
C LYS A 9 -12.81 -13.92 -13.37
N TRP A 10 -13.08 -13.89 -12.06
CA TRP A 10 -12.21 -13.20 -11.11
C TRP A 10 -10.82 -13.85 -11.01
N GLN A 11 -10.73 -15.18 -11.02
CA GLN A 11 -9.44 -15.88 -11.05
C GLN A 11 -8.65 -15.54 -12.32
N GLN A 12 -9.29 -15.50 -13.49
CA GLN A 12 -8.62 -15.10 -14.75
C GLN A 12 -8.06 -13.68 -14.69
N ASP A 13 -8.83 -12.75 -14.12
CA ASP A 13 -8.40 -11.37 -13.93
C ASP A 13 -7.25 -11.29 -12.89
N TRP A 14 -7.27 -12.14 -11.86
CA TRP A 14 -6.21 -12.24 -10.85
C TRP A 14 -4.91 -12.85 -11.39
N ASP A 15 -5.00 -13.82 -12.30
CA ASP A 15 -3.86 -14.48 -12.95
C ASP A 15 -3.18 -13.55 -13.96
N SER A 16 -3.95 -12.76 -14.71
CA SER A 16 -3.46 -11.88 -15.77
C SER A 16 -3.13 -10.45 -15.32
N GLY A 17 -3.61 -10.02 -14.15
CA GLY A 17 -3.37 -8.67 -13.62
C GLY A 17 -1.92 -8.39 -13.24
N ASP A 18 -1.49 -7.15 -13.44
CA ASP A 18 -0.16 -6.63 -13.08
C ASP A 18 -0.09 -6.04 -11.66
N THR A 19 -1.25 -5.72 -11.08
CA THR A 19 -1.38 -5.11 -9.77
C THR A 19 -1.41 -6.16 -8.67
N GLY A 20 -0.84 -5.84 -7.49
CA GLY A 20 -0.90 -6.73 -6.33
C GLY A 20 -0.09 -8.02 -6.46
N ARG A 21 0.92 -8.08 -7.35
CA ARG A 21 1.74 -9.29 -7.59
C ARG A 21 2.44 -9.82 -6.34
N SER A 22 2.85 -8.93 -5.43
CA SER A 22 3.38 -9.36 -4.13
C SER A 22 2.38 -10.21 -3.35
N ILE A 23 1.09 -9.84 -3.37
CA ILE A 23 0.01 -10.60 -2.71
C ILE A 23 -0.33 -11.88 -3.48
N PHE A 24 -0.37 -11.84 -4.81
CA PHE A 24 -0.61 -13.02 -5.64
C PHE A 24 0.35 -14.16 -5.35
N ASN A 25 1.63 -13.86 -5.14
CA ASN A 25 2.64 -14.86 -4.80
C ASN A 25 2.35 -15.59 -3.47
N ILE A 26 1.54 -14.99 -2.60
CA ILE A 26 1.13 -15.56 -1.31
C ILE A 26 -0.26 -16.22 -1.42
N LEU A 27 -1.21 -15.53 -2.05
CA LEU A 27 -2.60 -15.94 -2.25
C LEU A 27 -2.92 -15.96 -3.76
N PRO A 28 -2.48 -16.99 -4.50
CA PRO A 28 -2.66 -17.04 -5.94
C PRO A 28 -4.10 -17.38 -6.35
N LYS A 29 -4.93 -17.84 -5.42
CA LYS A 29 -6.31 -18.25 -5.71
C LYS A 29 -7.31 -17.23 -5.20
N ALA A 30 -8.20 -16.80 -6.08
CA ALA A 30 -9.44 -16.13 -5.75
C ALA A 30 -10.36 -17.12 -5.03
N ILE A 31 -10.60 -16.89 -3.75
CA ILE A 31 -11.48 -17.69 -2.91
C ILE A 31 -12.49 -16.77 -2.22
N LEU A 32 -13.70 -17.27 -2.00
CA LEU A 32 -14.76 -16.50 -1.34
C LEU A 32 -14.60 -16.47 0.18
N THR A 33 -13.83 -17.41 0.73
CA THR A 33 -13.49 -17.42 2.15
C THR A 33 -12.32 -16.46 2.40
N PRO A 34 -12.48 -15.44 3.25
CA PRO A 34 -11.39 -14.53 3.55
C PRO A 34 -10.22 -15.28 4.20
N ALA A 35 -8.99 -14.85 3.90
CA ALA A 35 -7.83 -15.31 4.63
C ALA A 35 -7.96 -14.93 6.11
N SER A 36 -7.53 -15.82 7.01
CA SER A 36 -7.53 -15.58 8.47
C SER A 36 -6.38 -14.65 8.91
N TRP A 37 -6.17 -13.58 8.15
CA TRP A 37 -5.14 -12.57 8.39
C TRP A 37 -5.71 -11.44 9.25
N SER A 38 -4.93 -11.00 10.22
CA SER A 38 -5.24 -9.81 11.00
C SER A 38 -5.12 -8.56 10.14
N ARG A 39 -5.72 -7.44 10.59
CA ARG A 39 -5.56 -6.13 9.96
C ARG A 39 -4.08 -5.79 9.80
N GLU A 40 -3.27 -6.05 10.82
CA GLU A 40 -1.83 -5.75 10.79
C GLU A 40 -1.09 -6.63 9.78
N SER A 41 -1.44 -7.91 9.67
CA SER A 41 -0.85 -8.80 8.65
C SER A 41 -1.16 -8.31 7.24
N ILE A 42 -2.38 -7.82 7.02
CA ILE A 42 -2.79 -7.23 5.73
C ILE A 42 -1.96 -5.99 5.45
N LEU A 43 -1.87 -5.05 6.40
CA LEU A 43 -1.08 -3.82 6.26
C LEU A 43 0.40 -4.12 5.94
N PHE A 44 0.99 -5.07 6.67
CA PHE A 44 2.36 -5.51 6.45
C PHE A 44 2.57 -6.11 5.06
N ALA A 45 1.70 -7.02 4.61
CA ALA A 45 1.84 -7.72 3.33
C ALA A 45 1.63 -6.81 2.11
N THR A 46 0.83 -5.76 2.28
CA THR A 46 0.43 -4.86 1.21
C THR A 46 1.23 -3.57 1.17
N ASP A 47 2.21 -3.42 2.06
CA ASP A 47 2.96 -2.18 2.24
C ASP A 47 2.00 -0.98 2.44
N HIS A 48 1.01 -1.17 3.31
CA HIS A 48 0.01 -0.17 3.68
C HIS A 48 0.16 0.20 5.16
N GLY A 49 -0.30 1.40 5.53
CA GLY A 49 -0.35 1.84 6.92
C GLY A 49 0.57 3.02 7.17
N SER A 50 1.15 3.11 8.37
CA SER A 50 1.99 4.22 8.78
C SER A 50 3.44 4.13 8.29
N PHE A 51 3.74 3.28 7.31
CA PHE A 51 5.09 3.15 6.74
C PHE A 51 5.49 4.43 5.98
N PRO A 52 6.69 5.00 6.24
CA PRO A 52 7.20 6.15 5.48
C PRO A 52 7.12 5.95 3.95
N SER A 53 7.54 4.78 3.46
CA SER A 53 7.51 4.43 2.03
C SER A 53 6.11 4.47 1.42
N TYR A 54 5.11 3.95 2.15
CA TYR A 54 3.73 4.03 1.76
C TYR A 54 3.22 5.47 1.71
N LEU A 55 3.42 6.23 2.78
CA LEU A 55 2.88 7.59 2.91
C LEU A 55 3.50 8.56 1.92
N TYR A 56 4.80 8.43 1.67
CA TYR A 56 5.52 9.20 0.65
C TYR A 56 4.93 8.99 -0.75
N ARG A 57 4.63 7.73 -1.11
CA ARG A 57 3.99 7.39 -2.41
C ARG A 57 2.66 8.12 -2.62
N PHE A 58 1.91 8.37 -1.55
CA PHE A 58 0.63 9.09 -1.59
C PHE A 58 0.74 10.59 -1.27
N ARG A 59 1.97 11.12 -1.15
CA ARG A 59 2.25 12.52 -0.79
C ARG A 59 1.62 12.94 0.54
N LEU A 60 1.46 11.98 1.45
CA LEU A 60 0.99 12.19 2.83
C LEU A 60 2.15 12.40 3.82
N HIS A 61 3.37 12.12 3.39
CA HIS A 61 4.61 12.34 4.13
C HIS A 61 5.71 12.85 3.19
N HIS A 62 6.68 13.59 3.73
CA HIS A 62 7.71 14.28 2.94
C HIS A 62 8.91 13.39 2.57
N SER A 63 9.09 12.28 3.28
CA SER A 63 10.22 11.35 3.10
C SER A 63 9.75 9.89 3.15
N ASP A 64 10.36 9.01 2.35
CA ASP A 64 10.18 7.55 2.45
C ASP A 64 11.19 6.90 3.41
N ILE A 65 11.99 7.70 4.11
CA ILE A 65 13.09 7.26 4.96
C ILE A 65 12.63 7.14 6.42
N CYS A 66 13.04 6.05 7.06
CA CYS A 66 12.93 5.80 8.49
C CYS A 66 13.89 6.71 9.27
N THR A 67 13.60 7.02 10.53
CA THR A 67 14.51 7.79 11.39
C THR A 67 15.93 7.21 11.47
N CYS A 68 16.10 5.91 11.23
CA CYS A 68 17.42 5.27 11.18
C CYS A 68 18.21 5.47 9.87
N GLY A 69 17.68 6.23 8.90
CA GLY A 69 18.35 6.58 7.64
C GLY A 69 18.12 5.62 6.46
N GLU A 70 17.42 4.51 6.68
CA GLU A 70 17.08 3.53 5.64
C GLU A 70 15.63 3.69 5.16
N LYS A 71 15.28 3.13 4.01
CA LYS A 71 13.90 3.16 3.51
C LYS A 71 12.93 2.56 4.53
N GLY A 72 11.89 3.32 4.90
CA GLY A 72 10.87 2.91 5.86
C GLY A 72 9.81 2.00 5.23
N ASP A 73 10.23 0.81 4.82
CA ASP A 73 9.34 -0.22 4.27
C ASP A 73 9.15 -1.42 5.25
N PRO A 74 8.15 -2.28 5.02
CA PRO A 74 7.87 -3.41 5.91
C PRO A 74 9.06 -4.36 6.09
N ILE A 75 9.84 -4.62 5.03
CA ILE A 75 10.99 -5.53 5.11
C ILE A 75 12.06 -4.93 6.01
N HIS A 76 12.32 -3.64 5.89
CA HIS A 76 13.27 -2.92 6.73
C HIS A 76 12.93 -3.07 8.22
N TYR A 77 11.68 -2.76 8.61
CA TYR A 77 11.23 -2.90 9.99
C TYR A 77 11.20 -4.35 10.48
N ALA A 78 10.94 -5.29 9.59
CA ALA A 78 10.89 -6.70 9.94
C ALA A 78 12.26 -7.37 10.00
N THR A 79 13.34 -6.77 9.49
CA THR A 79 14.60 -7.51 9.30
C THR A 79 15.87 -6.76 9.66
N SER A 80 15.85 -5.42 9.75
CA SER A 80 17.09 -4.64 9.91
C SER A 80 16.99 -3.37 10.76
N CYS A 81 15.80 -2.80 10.98
CA CYS A 81 15.69 -1.55 11.75
C CYS A 81 16.12 -1.76 13.20
N HIS A 82 17.09 -0.97 13.68
CA HIS A 82 17.57 -1.09 15.07
C HIS A 82 16.46 -0.79 16.10
N MET A 83 15.41 -0.04 15.71
CA MET A 83 14.28 0.29 16.60
C MET A 83 13.33 -0.89 16.80
N THR A 84 13.42 -1.93 15.96
CA THR A 84 12.48 -3.07 15.96
C THR A 84 13.18 -4.41 16.18
N LEU A 85 14.37 -4.41 16.80
CA LEU A 85 15.19 -5.61 17.03
C LEU A 85 14.41 -6.80 17.59
N SER A 86 13.51 -6.57 18.57
CA SER A 86 12.67 -7.61 19.17
C SER A 86 11.71 -8.29 18.18
N TYR A 87 11.41 -7.63 17.07
CA TYR A 87 10.48 -8.07 16.04
C TYR A 87 11.16 -8.67 14.81
N HIS A 88 12.50 -8.74 14.78
CA HIS A 88 13.23 -9.16 13.59
C HIS A 88 12.96 -10.62 13.20
N PHE A 89 12.78 -10.82 11.91
CA PHE A 89 12.90 -12.08 11.21
C PHE A 89 14.26 -12.13 10.51
N THR A 90 14.67 -13.32 10.09
CA THR A 90 15.84 -13.47 9.23
C THR A 90 15.64 -12.68 7.94
N LYS A 91 16.59 -11.81 7.61
CA LYS A 91 16.57 -11.04 6.37
C LYS A 91 16.60 -11.97 5.15
N PRO A 92 15.68 -11.84 4.19
CA PRO A 92 15.74 -12.63 2.96
C PRO A 92 16.88 -12.16 2.05
N SER A 93 17.44 -13.09 1.26
CA SER A 93 18.19 -12.70 0.06
C SER A 93 17.23 -12.16 -1.00
N ALA A 94 17.74 -11.36 -1.94
CA ALA A 94 16.92 -10.78 -3.01
C ALA A 94 16.12 -11.86 -3.76
N GLU A 95 16.78 -12.95 -4.13
CA GLU A 95 16.19 -14.11 -4.84
C GLU A 95 15.09 -14.83 -4.05
N ASN A 96 15.17 -14.82 -2.71
CA ASN A 96 14.25 -15.56 -1.84
C ASN A 96 13.15 -14.69 -1.22
N THR A 97 13.06 -13.41 -1.59
CA THR A 97 12.09 -12.47 -0.99
C THR A 97 10.66 -12.98 -1.07
N GLN A 98 10.24 -13.57 -2.20
CA GLN A 98 8.88 -14.10 -2.35
C GLN A 98 8.61 -15.29 -1.43
N LEU A 99 9.54 -16.24 -1.33
CA LEU A 99 9.42 -17.40 -0.44
C LEU A 99 9.38 -16.98 1.03
N TRP A 100 10.15 -15.95 1.38
CA TRP A 100 10.14 -15.35 2.70
C TRP A 100 8.77 -14.79 3.07
N TRP A 101 8.17 -13.98 2.18
CA TRP A 101 6.82 -13.44 2.38
C TRP A 101 5.79 -14.54 2.60
N LYS A 102 5.83 -15.58 1.75
CA LYS A 102 4.94 -16.74 1.86
C LYS A 102 5.12 -17.45 3.21
N SER A 103 6.36 -17.67 3.65
CA SER A 103 6.68 -18.33 4.93
C SER A 103 6.17 -17.52 6.12
N VAL A 104 6.52 -16.23 6.17
CA VAL A 104 6.17 -15.31 7.25
C VAL A 104 4.64 -15.16 7.39
N LEU A 105 3.92 -15.05 6.28
CA LEU A 105 2.46 -14.85 6.31
C LEU A 105 1.67 -16.14 6.47
N SER A 106 2.23 -17.30 6.10
CA SER A 106 1.58 -18.60 6.32
C SER A 106 1.67 -19.06 7.78
N ASN A 107 2.75 -18.71 8.49
CA ASN A 107 2.98 -19.13 9.87
C ASN A 107 2.19 -18.27 10.89
N LYS A 108 1.42 -18.93 11.79
CA LYS A 108 0.59 -18.25 12.80
C LYS A 108 1.41 -17.43 13.79
N LEU A 109 2.54 -17.95 14.30
CA LEU A 109 3.39 -17.24 15.25
C LEU A 109 4.06 -16.03 14.59
N SER A 110 4.49 -16.18 13.34
CA SER A 110 5.01 -15.06 12.55
C SER A 110 3.95 -13.96 12.36
N ARG A 111 2.69 -14.31 12.06
CA ARG A 111 1.60 -13.32 11.99
C ARG A 111 1.34 -12.62 13.32
N ILE A 112 1.44 -13.31 14.45
CA ILE A 112 1.33 -12.67 15.78
C ILE A 112 2.49 -11.68 15.99
N LYS A 113 3.71 -12.07 15.61
CA LYS A 113 4.89 -11.21 15.70
C LYS A 113 4.77 -9.97 14.80
N ILE A 114 4.25 -10.13 13.58
CA ILE A 114 3.91 -9.02 12.68
C ILE A 114 2.86 -8.11 13.32
N SER A 115 1.77 -8.65 13.87
CA SER A 115 0.76 -7.83 14.54
C SER A 115 1.37 -6.97 15.64
N LYS A 116 2.24 -7.53 16.48
CA LYS A 116 2.96 -6.76 17.51
C LYS A 116 3.89 -5.71 16.93
N LEU A 117 4.61 -6.02 15.84
CA LEU A 117 5.45 -5.06 15.13
C LEU A 117 4.62 -3.88 14.63
N ILE A 118 3.51 -4.11 13.92
CA ILE A 118 2.68 -3.03 13.38
C ILE A 118 2.05 -2.19 14.48
N SER A 119 1.57 -2.81 15.56
CA SER A 119 1.08 -2.08 16.73
C SER A 119 2.17 -1.16 17.30
N PHE A 120 3.37 -1.69 17.52
CA PHE A 120 4.52 -0.91 17.97
C PHE A 120 4.82 0.27 17.03
N LEU A 121 4.84 0.05 15.71
CA LEU A 121 5.10 1.11 14.74
C LEU A 121 4.02 2.20 14.75
N THR A 122 2.77 1.81 14.98
CA THR A 122 1.63 2.74 15.04
C THR A 122 1.66 3.57 16.33
N GLU A 123 1.99 2.96 17.46
CA GLU A 123 2.07 3.62 18.76
C GLU A 123 3.29 4.56 18.88
N ASN A 124 4.35 4.31 18.11
CA ASN A 124 5.61 5.03 18.17
C ASN A 124 5.91 5.82 16.89
N GLU A 125 4.85 6.22 16.18
CA GLU A 125 4.93 6.82 14.85
C GLU A 125 5.93 8.00 14.78
N ASN A 126 5.92 8.86 15.79
CA ASN A 126 6.79 10.03 15.89
C ASN A 126 8.28 9.69 16.07
N LEU A 127 8.61 8.49 16.55
CA LEU A 127 9.99 8.04 16.70
C LEU A 127 10.52 7.44 15.40
N ILE A 128 9.63 6.93 14.56
CA ILE A 128 9.95 6.08 13.42
C ILE A 128 9.99 6.88 12.10
N LYS A 129 9.25 7.98 12.04
CA LYS A 129 9.21 8.88 10.90
C LYS A 129 10.16 10.05 11.13
N GLN A 130 10.93 10.40 10.10
CA GLN A 130 11.69 11.65 10.13
C GLN A 130 10.74 12.84 10.27
N PRO A 131 11.07 13.85 11.10
CA PRO A 131 10.34 15.10 11.12
C PRO A 131 10.60 15.87 9.82
N PRO A 132 9.65 16.69 9.35
CA PRO A 132 9.90 17.57 8.22
C PRO A 132 11.09 18.46 8.54
N ASP A 133 12.11 18.44 7.68
CA ASP A 133 13.32 19.24 7.85
C ASP A 133 12.96 20.70 8.12
N ALA A 134 13.32 21.20 9.30
CA ALA A 134 13.49 22.62 9.51
C ALA A 134 14.82 23.02 8.86
N THR A 135 14.79 23.30 7.55
CA THR A 135 15.84 24.00 6.80
C THR A 135 17.29 23.61 7.19
N SER A 136 17.82 22.54 6.61
CA SER A 136 19.27 22.46 6.40
C SER A 136 19.61 23.36 5.22
N SER A 137 19.97 24.60 5.50
CA SER A 137 20.56 25.51 4.51
C SER A 137 21.92 24.97 4.09
N SER A 138 21.98 24.39 2.91
CA SER A 138 23.19 24.32 2.10
C SER A 138 22.75 24.42 0.66
N ASP A 139 22.56 25.67 0.23
CA ASP A 139 22.28 26.04 -1.15
C ASP A 139 23.35 25.46 -2.06
N SER A 140 22.93 24.58 -2.95
CA SER A 140 23.60 24.28 -4.22
C SER A 140 22.53 23.67 -5.11
N ASP A 141 21.68 24.51 -5.69
CA ASP A 141 20.74 24.15 -6.75
C ASP A 141 21.53 23.72 -8.01
N PRO A 142 21.34 22.49 -8.53
CA PRO A 142 21.58 22.23 -9.93
C PRO A 142 20.31 22.59 -10.70
N ASP A 143 20.46 23.53 -11.63
CA ASP A 143 19.46 23.99 -12.59
C ASP A 143 18.75 22.82 -13.30
N PHE A 144 17.53 22.51 -12.86
CA PHE A 144 16.63 21.59 -13.57
C PHE A 144 15.70 22.40 -14.47
N SER A 145 16.11 22.59 -15.71
CA SER A 145 15.23 23.01 -16.80
C SER A 145 14.05 22.02 -16.92
N PRO A 146 12.77 22.48 -16.92
CA PRO A 146 11.64 21.60 -17.10
C PRO A 146 11.51 21.19 -18.57
N SER A 147 11.65 19.89 -18.86
CA SER A 147 11.33 19.32 -20.17
C SER A 147 9.86 19.56 -20.55
N PRO A 148 9.53 19.79 -21.84
CA PRO A 148 8.18 20.11 -22.26
C PRO A 148 7.21 18.93 -22.12
N ARG A 149 5.99 19.19 -21.63
CA ARG A 149 4.87 18.24 -21.65
C ARG A 149 4.53 17.81 -23.09
N PRO A 150 4.22 16.52 -23.33
CA PRO A 150 3.48 16.12 -24.52
C PRO A 150 2.06 16.69 -24.46
N GLN A 151 1.69 17.50 -25.46
CA GLN A 151 0.30 17.92 -25.66
C GLN A 151 -0.48 16.78 -26.32
N THR A 152 -1.41 16.17 -25.57
CA THR A 152 -2.46 15.34 -26.14
C THR A 152 -3.71 16.18 -26.31
N TYR A 153 -3.95 16.63 -27.53
CA TYR A 153 -5.22 17.19 -27.98
C TYR A 153 -6.25 16.05 -27.97
N GLY A 154 -7.16 16.09 -26.99
CA GLY A 154 -8.31 15.21 -26.90
C GLY A 154 -9.52 16.05 -26.49
N LEU A 155 -10.50 16.13 -27.39
CA LEU A 155 -11.72 16.93 -27.27
C LEU A 155 -12.46 16.65 -25.96
N ARG A 156 -12.76 17.72 -25.21
CA ARG A 156 -13.62 17.73 -24.02
C ARG A 156 -15.09 17.67 -24.47
N PRO A 157 -15.90 16.68 -24.09
CA PRO A 157 -17.34 16.73 -24.33
C PRO A 157 -17.97 17.80 -23.44
N SER A 158 -18.76 18.67 -24.06
CA SER A 158 -19.52 19.74 -23.40
C SER A 158 -20.57 19.16 -22.45
N ARG A 159 -20.60 19.64 -21.21
CA ARG A 159 -21.60 19.24 -20.20
C ARG A 159 -22.89 20.00 -20.48
N GLY A 160 -23.86 19.35 -21.10
CA GLY A 160 -25.20 19.90 -21.32
C GLY A 160 -25.93 20.18 -20.02
N SER A 161 -26.56 21.35 -19.95
CA SER A 161 -27.39 21.82 -18.83
C SER A 161 -28.68 21.01 -18.75
N ILE A 162 -28.93 20.36 -17.61
CA ILE A 162 -30.20 19.66 -17.36
C ILE A 162 -31.21 20.69 -16.82
N SER A 163 -32.28 20.92 -17.58
CA SER A 163 -33.42 21.73 -17.14
C SER A 163 -34.25 20.98 -16.09
N ARG A 164 -34.57 21.66 -14.99
CA ARG A 164 -35.25 21.09 -13.82
C ARG A 164 -36.76 21.28 -13.98
N THR A 165 -37.47 20.26 -14.45
CA THR A 165 -38.95 20.28 -14.49
C THR A 165 -39.50 19.71 -13.18
N LEU A 166 -40.27 20.53 -12.47
CA LEU A 166 -41.02 20.15 -11.26
C LEU A 166 -42.24 19.31 -11.68
N ILE A 167 -42.35 18.10 -11.14
CA ILE A 167 -43.56 17.27 -11.25
C ILE A 167 -44.06 17.04 -9.82
N SER A 168 -45.24 17.57 -9.51
CA SER A 168 -45.93 17.35 -8.24
C SER A 168 -46.70 16.01 -8.26
N PRO A 169 -46.84 15.31 -7.12
CA PRO A 169 -47.56 14.04 -7.07
C PRO A 169 -49.09 14.23 -6.96
N PRO A 170 -49.90 13.27 -7.41
CA PRO A 170 -51.36 13.36 -7.36
C PRO A 170 -51.88 13.07 -5.94
N THR A 171 -52.86 13.86 -5.51
CA THR A 171 -53.60 13.64 -4.25
C THR A 171 -54.79 12.72 -4.51
N SER A 172 -54.92 11.68 -3.68
CA SER A 172 -56.05 10.76 -3.64
C SER A 172 -57.28 11.43 -3.02
N MET A 173 -58.45 11.28 -3.66
CA MET A 173 -59.76 11.05 -3.04
C MET A 173 -60.66 10.29 -4.02
#